data_AF-A0A452XQA7-F1
#
_entry.id   AF-A0A452XQA7-F1
#
_cell.length_a   1.000
_cell.length_b   1.000
_cell.length_c   1.000
_cell.angle_alpha   90.00
_cell.angle_beta   90.00
_cell.angle_gamma   90.00
#
_symmetry.space_group_name_H-M   'P 1'
#
loop_
_entity.id
_entity.type
_entity.pdbx_description
1 polymer ?
#
loop_
_entity_poly.entity_id
_entity_poly.type
_entity_poly.pdbx_seq_one_letter_code
_entity_poly.pdbx_strand_id
1 'polypeptide(L)'
;RFLQLQDFLGFCTVNYPHLVLQTEPILIGVSRRETNVRPAAFFYMRCNIDSSAITELYARAQDGYESTKIYAVSVKDLRDMSQRLPGCHLGGFALYELMRNASESL
;
A
#
# COMPACT_ATOMS: atom_id res chain seq x y z
N ARG A 1 3.25 -6.81 -12.63
CA ARG A 1 3.15 -5.57 -11.84
C ARG A 1 2.75 -5.97 -10.43
N PHE A 2 3.51 -5.59 -9.41
CA PHE A 2 3.36 -6.09 -8.03
C PHE A 2 2.39 -5.18 -7.25
N LEU A 3 1.43 -5.77 -6.54
CA LEU A 3 0.65 -5.08 -5.52
C LEU A 3 1.39 -5.19 -4.17
N GLN A 4 1.55 -4.04 -3.51
CA GLN A 4 2.25 -3.85 -2.25
C GLN A 4 1.35 -4.23 -1.06
N LEU A 5 1.94 -4.92 -0.07
CA LEU A 5 1.47 -4.97 1.31
C LEU A 5 2.72 -4.78 2.19
N GLN A 6 2.76 -3.94 3.20
CA GLN A 6 1.74 -3.52 4.14
C GLN A 6 1.66 -1.99 4.12
N ASP A 7 0.48 -1.44 4.41
CA ASP A 7 0.07 -0.04 4.23
C ASP A 7 -0.41 0.26 2.80
N PHE A 8 -1.74 0.22 2.69
CA PHE A 8 -2.55 0.11 1.49
C PHE A 8 -2.48 1.38 0.61
N LEU A 9 -1.39 1.55 -0.14
CA LEU A 9 -1.27 2.59 -1.16
C LEU A 9 -1.95 2.15 -2.48
N GLY A 10 -3.30 2.24 -2.51
CA GLY A 10 -4.10 2.31 -3.74
C GLY A 10 -4.96 1.08 -4.11
N PHE A 11 -6.28 1.26 -3.93
CA PHE A 11 -7.43 0.59 -4.57
C PHE A 11 -7.35 -0.92 -4.84
N CYS A 12 -7.73 -1.71 -3.84
CA CYS A 12 -8.41 -2.98 -4.07
C CYS A 12 -9.74 -2.96 -3.31
N THR A 13 -10.83 -2.61 -4.00
CA THR A 13 -12.16 -3.04 -3.55
C THR A 13 -12.27 -4.52 -3.84
N VAL A 14 -11.74 -5.35 -2.93
CA VAL A 14 -12.09 -6.77 -2.94
C VAL A 14 -13.44 -6.88 -2.27
N ASN A 15 -14.45 -7.32 -3.02
CA ASN A 15 -15.78 -7.61 -2.49
C ASN A 15 -15.72 -8.87 -1.62
N TYR A 16 -15.05 -8.76 -0.47
CA TYR A 16 -15.20 -9.71 0.62
C TYR A 16 -16.13 -9.05 1.65
N PRO A 17 -17.33 -9.61 1.90
CA PRO A 17 -18.25 -9.10 2.93
C PRO A 17 -17.68 -9.16 4.37
N HIS A 18 -16.43 -9.62 4.52
CA HIS A 18 -15.69 -9.71 5.78
C HIS A 18 -14.37 -8.93 5.80
N LEU A 19 -14.01 -8.20 4.72
CA LEU A 19 -12.84 -7.31 4.75
C LEU A 19 -13.21 -6.03 5.52
N VAL A 20 -13.00 -6.03 6.83
CA VAL A 20 -13.22 -4.85 7.67
C VAL A 20 -11.97 -3.98 7.63
N LEU A 21 -11.95 -2.99 6.75
CA LEU A 21 -11.02 -1.87 6.88
C LEU A 21 -11.34 -1.15 8.20
N GLN A 22 -10.36 -1.10 9.11
CA GLN A 22 -10.59 -0.59 10.47
C GLN A 22 -10.57 0.93 10.58
N THR A 23 -10.12 1.62 9.53
CA THR A 23 -9.92 3.07 9.56
C THR A 23 -10.40 3.68 8.26
N GLU A 24 -11.07 4.83 8.39
CA GLU A 24 -11.21 5.80 7.31
C GLU A 24 -9.84 6.04 6.64
N PRO A 25 -9.75 6.03 5.30
CA PRO A 25 -8.50 6.32 4.61
C PRO A 25 -7.97 7.71 4.97
N ILE A 26 -6.73 7.78 5.44
CA ILE A 26 -6.08 9.04 5.79
C ILE A 26 -5.23 9.50 4.62
N LEU A 27 -5.54 10.67 4.03
CA LEU A 27 -4.68 11.28 3.01
C LEU A 27 -3.34 11.65 3.64
N ILE A 28 -2.26 11.00 3.20
CA ILE A 28 -0.89 11.29 3.68
C ILE A 28 -0.14 12.27 2.77
N GLY A 29 -0.69 12.57 1.59
CA GLY A 29 -0.19 13.61 0.70
C GLY A 29 -0.34 13.28 -0.77
N VAL A 30 0.27 14.13 -1.60
CA VAL A 30 0.30 13.99 -3.05
C VAL A 30 1.76 14.01 -3.51
N SER A 31 2.17 13.02 -4.28
CA SER A 31 3.48 13.02 -4.95
C SER A 31 3.30 13.18 -6.46
N ARG A 32 4.38 13.57 -7.13
CA ARG A 32 4.41 13.72 -8.58
C ARG A 32 5.48 12.80 -9.15
N ARG A 33 5.12 11.97 -10.13
CA ARG A 33 6.09 11.14 -10.85
C ARG A 33 7.07 12.01 -11.63
N GLU A 34 8.33 11.58 -11.69
CA GLU A 34 9.32 12.20 -12.59
C GLU A 34 8.95 11.99 -14.06
N THR A 35 8.48 10.78 -14.39
CA THR A 35 8.01 10.43 -15.73
C THR A 35 6.53 10.77 -15.91
N ASN A 36 6.20 11.41 -17.05
CA ASN A 36 4.84 11.82 -17.43
C ASN A 36 4.14 12.79 -16.46
N VAL A 37 4.86 13.35 -15.47
CA VAL A 37 4.43 14.43 -14.56
C VAL A 37 3.07 14.17 -13.88
N ARG A 38 2.68 12.90 -13.77
CA ARG A 38 1.35 12.52 -13.29
C ARG A 38 1.31 12.60 -11.75
N PRO A 39 0.41 13.38 -11.15
CA PRO A 39 0.23 13.39 -9.71
C PRO A 39 -0.42 12.08 -9.23
N ALA A 40 -0.13 11.72 -7.99
CA ALA A 40 -0.75 10.59 -7.28
C ALA A 40 -1.01 11.00 -5.83
N ALA A 41 -2.28 10.92 -5.42
CA ALA A 41 -2.67 11.04 -4.02
C ALA A 41 -2.47 9.70 -3.31
N PHE A 42 -1.97 9.75 -2.08
CA PHE A 42 -1.64 8.58 -1.29
C PHE A 42 -2.42 8.57 0.00
N PHE A 43 -2.96 7.41 0.34
CA PHE A 43 -3.75 7.20 1.55
C PHE A 43 -3.11 6.11 2.40
N TYR A 44 -3.22 6.27 3.71
CA TYR A 44 -2.85 5.28 4.70
C TYR A 44 -4.12 4.65 5.29
N MET A 45 -4.11 3.34 5.44
CA MET A 45 -5.19 2.56 6.03
C MET A 45 -4.60 1.45 6.90
N ARG A 46 -5.22 1.21 8.07
CA ARG A 46 -4.90 0.07 8.91
C ARG A 46 -5.85 -1.09 8.65
N CYS A 47 -5.30 -2.30 8.76
CA CYS A 47 -6.01 -3.56 8.64
C CYS A 47 -5.72 -4.41 9.88
N ASN A 48 -6.74 -5.03 10.46
CA ASN A 48 -6.58 -6.03 11.54
C ASN A 48 -6.39 -7.46 11.02
N ILE A 49 -6.46 -7.67 9.72
CA ILE A 49 -6.24 -8.98 9.14
C ILE A 49 -4.74 -9.21 9.04
N ASP A 50 -4.29 -10.33 9.58
CA ASP A 50 -2.90 -10.71 9.49
C ASP A 50 -2.47 -10.89 8.02
N SER A 51 -1.20 -10.58 7.76
CA SER A 51 -0.62 -10.69 6.42
C SER A 51 -0.71 -12.08 5.79
N SER A 52 -0.68 -13.16 6.58
CA SER A 52 -0.89 -14.53 6.09
C SER A 52 -2.32 -14.72 5.59
N ALA A 53 -3.31 -14.25 6.36
CA ALA A 53 -4.72 -14.29 5.97
C ALA A 53 -4.99 -13.40 4.73
N ILE A 54 -4.32 -12.25 4.60
CA ILE A 54 -4.42 -11.43 3.38
C ILE A 54 -3.87 -12.18 2.15
N THR A 55 -2.76 -12.90 2.33
CA THR A 55 -2.17 -13.71 1.26
C THR A 55 -3.10 -14.84 0.83
N GLU A 56 -3.77 -15.49 1.79
CA GLU A 56 -4.77 -16.53 1.53
C GLU A 56 -6.02 -15.96 0.81
N LEU A 57 -6.51 -14.80 1.25
CA LEU A 57 -7.62 -14.09 0.59
C LEU A 57 -7.29 -13.68 -0.84
N TYR A 58 -6.04 -13.23 -1.08
CA TYR A 58 -5.54 -12.94 -2.43
C TYR A 58 -5.51 -14.20 -3.30
N ALA A 59 -5.01 -15.32 -2.78
CA ALA A 59 -4.92 -16.58 -3.54
C ALA A 59 -6.29 -17.16 -3.95
N ARG A 60 -7.35 -16.86 -3.19
CA ARG A 60 -8.71 -17.40 -3.39
C ARG A 60 -9.68 -16.48 -4.13
N ALA A 61 -9.22 -15.32 -4.58
CA ALA A 61 -10.11 -14.35 -5.20
C ALA A 61 -10.73 -14.87 -6.50
N GLN A 62 -12.05 -14.70 -6.63
CA GLN A 62 -12.80 -15.21 -7.78
C GLN A 62 -12.57 -14.40 -9.06
N ASP A 63 -12.43 -13.09 -8.94
CA ASP A 63 -12.39 -12.16 -10.08
C ASP A 63 -10.97 -11.90 -10.63
N GLY A 64 -9.95 -12.54 -10.06
CA GLY A 64 -8.55 -12.33 -10.43
C GLY A 64 -8.04 -10.91 -10.15
N TYR A 65 -6.78 -10.64 -10.54
CA TYR A 65 -6.11 -9.36 -10.33
C TYR A 65 -5.21 -9.00 -11.51
N GLU A 66 -4.94 -7.70 -11.75
CA GLU A 66 -3.88 -7.28 -12.68
C GLU A 66 -2.49 -7.72 -12.17
N SER A 67 -2.32 -7.79 -10.85
CA SER A 67 -1.08 -8.26 -10.24
C SER A 67 -0.93 -9.77 -10.31
N THR A 68 0.32 -10.22 -10.39
CA THR A 68 0.64 -11.66 -10.42
C THR A 68 1.06 -12.21 -9.05
N LYS A 69 1.47 -11.33 -8.12
CA LYS A 69 1.95 -11.70 -6.78
C LYS A 69 1.66 -10.59 -5.78
N ILE A 70 1.55 -11.00 -4.51
CA ILE A 70 1.42 -10.14 -3.34
C ILE A 70 2.54 -10.49 -2.35
N TYR A 71 3.08 -9.49 -1.68
CA TYR A 71 4.13 -9.66 -0.67
C TYR A 71 3.77 -8.85 0.56
N ALA A 72 4.01 -9.44 1.73
CA ALA A 72 4.06 -8.73 3.00
C ALA A 72 5.52 -8.41 3.31
N VAL A 73 5.84 -7.14 3.50
CA VAL A 73 7.21 -6.70 3.78
C VAL A 73 7.25 -5.86 5.04
N SER A 74 8.37 -5.93 5.77
CA SER A 74 8.61 -5.01 6.88
C SER A 74 8.88 -3.59 6.36
N VAL A 75 8.75 -2.57 7.20
CA VAL A 75 9.09 -1.19 6.82
C VAL A 75 10.56 -1.04 6.44
N LYS A 76 11.44 -1.82 7.07
CA LYS A 76 12.86 -1.85 6.72
C LYS A 76 13.05 -2.39 5.30
N ASP A 77 12.45 -3.53 4.97
CA ASP A 77 12.56 -4.12 3.64
C ASP A 77 11.90 -3.22 2.58
N LEU A 78 10.78 -2.56 2.92
CA LEU A 78 10.11 -1.61 2.05
C LEU A 78 11.02 -0.43 1.70
N ARG A 79 11.81 0.07 2.66
CA ARG A 79 12.82 1.11 2.42
C ARG A 79 13.83 0.66 1.38
N ASP A 80 14.39 -0.54 1.55
CA ASP A 80 15.40 -1.13 0.65
C ASP A 80 14.84 -1.46 -0.75
N MET A 81 13.52 -1.69 -0.84
CA MET A 81 12.83 -1.94 -2.10
C MET A 81 12.41 -0.65 -2.81
N SER A 82 12.10 0.43 -2.07
CA SER A 82 11.43 1.64 -2.57
C SER A 82 12.05 2.23 -3.84
N GLN A 83 13.38 2.26 -3.94
CA GLN A 83 14.13 2.81 -5.08
C GLN A 83 13.98 1.99 -6.37
N ARG A 84 13.58 0.72 -6.25
CA ARG A 84 13.39 -0.19 -7.38
C ARG A 84 11.92 -0.37 -7.75
N LEU A 85 11.00 0.17 -6.94
CA LEU A 85 9.57 0.07 -7.21
C LEU A 85 9.19 1.03 -8.34
N PRO A 86 8.41 0.58 -9.33
CA PRO A 86 8.11 1.38 -10.52
C PRO A 86 7.14 2.53 -10.21
N GLY A 87 7.00 3.49 -11.13
CA GLY A 87 5.90 4.46 -11.10
C GLY A 87 5.97 5.44 -9.92
N CYS A 88 4.89 5.56 -9.16
CA CYS A 88 4.78 6.56 -8.07
C CYS A 88 5.15 6.02 -6.68
N HIS A 89 5.63 4.79 -6.60
CA HIS A 89 5.81 4.09 -5.33
C HIS A 89 6.84 4.76 -4.41
N LEU A 90 7.95 5.26 -4.97
CA LEU A 90 8.97 5.99 -4.20
C LEU A 90 8.38 7.22 -3.48
N GLY A 91 7.57 8.00 -4.19
CA GLY A 91 6.89 9.16 -3.60
C GLY A 91 5.86 8.77 -2.55
N GLY A 92 5.14 7.65 -2.75
CA GLY A 92 4.23 7.11 -1.75
C GLY A 92 4.95 6.65 -0.47
N PHE A 93 6.08 5.98 -0.62
CA PHE A 93 6.92 5.56 0.49
C PHE A 93 7.50 6.75 1.27
N ALA A 94 7.99 7.79 0.57
CA ALA A 94 8.49 9.00 1.22
C ALA A 94 7.40 9.71 2.06
N LEU A 95 6.17 9.79 1.55
CA LEU A 95 5.03 10.34 2.31
C LEU A 95 4.66 9.47 3.52
N TYR A 96 4.74 8.15 3.37
CA TYR A 96 4.49 7.21 4.46
C TYR A 96 5.52 7.36 5.59
N GLU A 97 6.80 7.50 5.25
CA GLU A 97 7.86 7.77 6.23
C GLU A 97 7.63 9.09 6.97
N LEU A 98 7.28 10.16 6.26
CA LEU A 98 6.96 11.46 6.88
C LEU A 98 5.80 11.34 7.88
N MET A 99 4.73 10.65 7.49
CA MET A 99 3.58 10.40 8.36
C MET A 99 3.97 9.59 9.60
N ARG A 100 4.75 8.52 9.43
CA ARG A 100 5.26 7.71 10.55
C ARG A 100 6.13 8.50 11.52
N ASN A 101 7.11 9.23 11.01
CA ASN A 101 8.02 10.02 11.83
C ASN A 101 7.28 11.12 12.59
N ALA A 102 6.26 11.73 11.98
CA ALA A 102 5.39 12.68 12.66
C ALA A 102 4.57 12.03 13.79
N SER A 103 4.12 10.79 13.61
CA SER A 103 3.38 10.04 14.64
C SER A 103 4.25 9.56 15.81
N GLU A 104 5.54 9.28 15.57
CA GLU A 104 6.51 8.88 16.62
C GLU A 104 7.00 10.07 17.46
N SER A 105 6.76 11.30 16.99
CA SER A 105 7.17 12.55 17.65
C SER A 105 6.09 13.12 18.59
N LEU A 106 4.97 12.42 18.77
CA LEU A 106 3.82 12.75 19.63
C LEU A 106 3.78 11.80 20.84
#